data_AF-A0A2V0MTW6-F1
#
_entry.id   AF-A0A2V0MTW6-F1
#
_cell.length_a   1.000
_cell.length_b   1.000
_cell.length_c   1.000
_cell.angle_alpha   90.00
_cell.angle_beta   90.00
_cell.angle_gamma   90.00
#
_symmetry.space_group_name_H-M   'P 1'
#
loop_
_entity.id
_entity.type
_entity.pdbx_description
1 polymer ?
#
loop_
_entity_poly.entity_id
_entity_poly.type
_entity_poly.pdbx_seq_one_letter_code
_entity_poly.pdbx_strand_id
1 'polypeptide(L)'
;MTDQQENLRVLTDHINELAARQHTAAAKITGANRMTGGDTASRVLTTHGLVCAPTSAVFSAAETGRKAAGAALFKASAELAEKLTTAAYNYNSTDYMAGKMLDRNM
;
A
#
# COMPACT_ATOMS: atom_id res chain seq x y z
N MET A 1 5.50 -34.74 -2.69
CA MET A 1 4.67 -33.75 -1.97
C MET A 1 3.22 -34.15 -2.13
N THR A 2 2.41 -33.97 -1.09
CA THR A 2 0.96 -34.23 -1.14
C THR A 2 0.22 -33.03 -1.75
N ASP A 3 -0.98 -33.24 -2.29
CA ASP A 3 -1.81 -32.16 -2.86
C ASP A 3 -2.09 -31.04 -1.83
N GLN A 4 -2.16 -31.39 -0.55
CA GLN A 4 -2.32 -30.44 0.55
C GLN A 4 -1.08 -29.54 0.73
N GLN A 5 0.13 -30.08 0.62
CA GLN A 5 1.37 -29.30 0.72
C GLN A 5 1.51 -28.31 -0.44
N GLU A 6 1.18 -28.73 -1.66
CA GLU A 6 1.17 -27.83 -2.82
C GLU A 6 0.13 -26.71 -2.67
N ASN A 7 -1.08 -27.01 -2.17
CA ASN A 7 -2.11 -26.00 -1.96
C ASN A 7 -1.69 -24.95 -0.91
N LEU A 8 -1.04 -25.36 0.18
CA LEU A 8 -0.54 -24.44 1.21
C LEU A 8 0.61 -23.55 0.69
N ARG A 9 1.49 -24.09 -0.16
CA ARG A 9 2.52 -23.32 -0.84
C ARG A 9 1.90 -22.26 -1.75
N VAL A 10 0.96 -22.65 -2.61
CA VAL A 10 0.24 -21.73 -3.51
C VAL A 10 -0.47 -20.63 -2.73
N LEU A 11 -1.12 -20.96 -1.61
CA LEU A 11 -1.76 -19.98 -0.75
C LEU A 11 -0.74 -18.97 -0.18
N THR A 12 0.39 -19.45 0.33
CA THR A 12 1.44 -18.61 0.92
C THR A 12 2.07 -17.70 -0.14
N ASP A 13 2.35 -18.23 -1.34
CA ASP A 13 2.85 -17.46 -2.47
C ASP A 13 1.87 -16.36 -2.89
N HIS A 14 0.58 -16.67 -2.91
CA HIS A 14 -0.46 -15.69 -3.22
C HIS A 14 -0.54 -14.55 -2.18
N ILE A 15 -0.40 -14.88 -0.90
CA ILE A 15 -0.37 -13.87 0.18
C ILE A 15 0.87 -12.96 0.05
N ASN A 16 2.03 -13.54 -0.26
CA ASN A 16 3.26 -12.78 -0.52
C ASN A 16 3.10 -11.85 -1.74
N GLU A 17 2.47 -12.32 -2.81
CA GLU A 17 2.18 -11.50 -3.98
C GLU A 17 1.28 -10.31 -3.60
N LEU A 18 0.24 -10.53 -2.79
CA LEU A 18 -0.63 -9.45 -2.33
C LEU A 18 0.13 -8.44 -1.46
N ALA A 19 1.04 -8.90 -0.59
CA ALA A 19 1.90 -8.02 0.20
C ALA A 19 2.77 -7.13 -0.70
N ALA A 20 3.40 -7.72 -1.73
CA ALA A 20 4.22 -6.99 -2.70
C ALA A 20 3.42 -5.95 -3.49
N ARG A 21 2.17 -6.27 -3.86
CA ARG A 21 1.25 -5.33 -4.52
C ARG A 21 0.92 -4.15 -3.61
N GLN A 22 0.72 -4.37 -2.31
CA GLN A 22 0.46 -3.30 -1.35
C GLN A 22 1.69 -2.41 -1.09
N HIS A 23 2.89 -2.98 -1.02
CA HIS A 23 4.13 -2.19 -1.01
C HIS A 23 4.28 -1.32 -2.25
N THR A 24 4.00 -1.88 -3.42
CA THR A 24 4.03 -1.14 -4.69
C THR A 24 3.00 0.00 -4.69
N ALA A 25 1.79 -0.26 -4.19
CA ALA A 25 0.76 0.77 -4.04
C ALA A 25 1.23 1.90 -3.11
N ALA A 26 1.76 1.58 -1.93
CA ALA A 26 2.29 2.56 -0.99
C ALA A 26 3.40 3.44 -1.61
N ALA A 27 4.31 2.83 -2.37
CA ALA A 27 5.36 3.55 -3.09
C ALA A 27 4.79 4.50 -4.17
N LYS A 28 3.83 4.03 -4.97
CA LYS A 28 3.15 4.85 -5.98
C LYS A 28 2.38 6.02 -5.36
N ILE A 29 1.66 5.78 -4.25
CA ILE A 29 0.93 6.81 -3.51
C ILE A 29 1.89 7.87 -2.97
N THR A 30 3.03 7.44 -2.41
CA THR A 30 4.07 8.35 -1.92
C THR A 30 4.60 9.23 -3.06
N GLY A 31 4.87 8.64 -4.23
CA GLY A 31 5.29 9.37 -5.42
C GLY A 31 4.24 10.40 -5.87
N ALA A 32 2.98 9.99 -5.98
CA ALA A 32 1.88 10.86 -6.35
C ALA A 32 1.71 12.03 -5.36
N ASN A 33 1.79 11.76 -4.06
CA ASN A 33 1.70 12.78 -3.02
C ASN A 33 2.82 13.83 -3.11
N ARG A 34 4.06 13.43 -3.45
CA ARG A 34 5.15 14.41 -3.65
C ARG A 34 4.83 15.39 -4.77
N MET A 35 4.15 14.94 -5.83
CA MET A 35 3.74 15.81 -6.95
C MET A 35 2.62 16.80 -6.56
N THR A 36 1.84 16.51 -5.52
CA THR A 36 0.77 17.41 -5.03
C THR A 36 1.27 18.60 -4.22
N GLY A 37 2.56 18.68 -3.93
CA GLY A 37 3.20 19.86 -3.31
C GLY A 37 3.38 21.04 -4.25
N GLY A 38 2.78 21.00 -5.45
CA GLY A 38 2.95 21.99 -6.48
C GLY A 38 2.36 23.34 -6.12
N ASP A 39 3.06 24.38 -6.57
CA ASP A 39 2.75 25.80 -6.45
C ASP A 39 1.42 26.22 -7.15
N THR A 40 0.50 25.30 -7.44
CA THR A 40 -0.65 25.54 -8.34
C THR A 40 -1.50 26.74 -7.90
N ALA A 41 -1.87 26.79 -6.62
CA ALA A 41 -2.63 27.89 -6.07
C ALA A 41 -1.90 29.23 -6.22
N SER A 42 -0.60 29.26 -5.94
CA SER A 42 0.24 30.45 -6.04
C SER A 42 0.52 30.85 -7.50
N ARG A 43 0.66 29.89 -8.42
CA ARG A 43 0.77 30.12 -9.87
C ARG A 43 -0.49 30.74 -10.44
N VAL A 44 -1.67 30.28 -10.03
CA VAL A 44 -2.95 30.89 -10.44
C VAL A 44 -2.99 32.34 -10.00
N LEU A 45 -2.60 32.64 -8.75
CA LEU A 45 -2.56 33.99 -8.24
C LEU A 45 -1.53 34.87 -8.99
N THR A 46 -0.35 34.30 -9.29
CA THR A 46 0.74 34.99 -9.99
C THR A 46 0.38 35.33 -11.44
N THR A 47 -0.31 34.43 -12.14
CA THR A 47 -0.59 34.57 -13.58
C THR A 47 -1.90 35.27 -13.89
N HIS A 48 -2.91 35.15 -13.02
CA HIS A 48 -4.25 35.71 -13.25
C HIS A 48 -4.62 36.81 -12.24
N GLY A 49 -3.78 37.05 -11.23
CA GLY A 49 -3.95 38.12 -10.26
C GLY A 49 -5.06 37.84 -9.23
N LEU A 50 -5.38 38.87 -8.45
CA LEU A 50 -6.30 38.79 -7.30
C LEU A 50 -7.74 38.43 -7.69
N VAL A 51 -8.16 38.69 -8.94
CA VAL A 51 -9.49 38.27 -9.43
C VAL A 51 -9.69 36.76 -9.35
N CYS A 52 -8.60 35.99 -9.44
CA CYS A 52 -8.61 34.53 -9.30
C CYS A 52 -8.27 34.04 -7.89
N ALA A 53 -8.26 34.91 -6.86
CA ALA A 53 -8.02 34.50 -5.48
C ALA A 53 -9.00 33.40 -4.99
N PRO A 54 -10.31 33.42 -5.32
CA PRO A 54 -11.21 32.32 -4.96
C PRO A 54 -10.78 30.99 -5.58
N THR A 55 -10.37 31.00 -6.86
CA THR A 55 -9.86 29.82 -7.57
C THR A 55 -8.57 29.30 -6.92
N SER A 56 -7.66 30.19 -6.55
CA SER A 56 -6.43 29.85 -5.83
C SER A 56 -6.73 29.15 -4.49
N ALA A 57 -7.70 29.66 -3.72
CA ALA A 57 -8.13 29.06 -2.46
C ALA A 57 -8.70 27.63 -2.65
N VAL A 58 -9.50 27.42 -3.69
CA VAL A 58 -10.02 26.08 -4.04
C VAL A 58 -8.89 25.11 -4.38
N PHE A 59 -7.88 25.54 -5.16
CA PHE A 59 -6.72 24.69 -5.45
C PHE A 59 -5.94 24.34 -4.18
N SER A 60 -5.72 25.29 -3.28
CA SER A 60 -5.02 25.05 -2.00
C SER A 60 -5.78 24.05 -1.12
N ALA A 61 -7.10 24.18 -1.02
CA ALA A 61 -7.95 23.24 -0.30
C ALA A 61 -7.91 21.83 -0.93
N ALA A 62 -7.99 21.75 -2.26
CA ALA A 62 -7.93 20.49 -2.99
C ALA A 62 -6.57 19.79 -2.83
N GLU A 63 -5.46 20.54 -2.87
CA GLU A 63 -4.12 19.98 -2.63
C GLU A 63 -3.95 19.47 -1.20
N THR A 64 -4.47 20.21 -0.21
CA THR A 64 -4.49 19.78 1.19
C THR A 64 -5.28 18.48 1.36
N GLY A 65 -6.49 18.42 0.80
CA GLY A 65 -7.31 17.21 0.83
C GLY A 65 -6.65 16.02 0.14
N ARG A 66 -6.00 16.25 -1.02
CA ARG A 66 -5.29 15.20 -1.76
C ARG A 66 -4.10 14.65 -0.99
N LYS A 67 -3.31 15.52 -0.34
CA LYS A 67 -2.20 15.12 0.54
C LYS A 67 -2.68 14.26 1.70
N ALA A 68 -3.75 14.69 2.38
CA ALA A 68 -4.34 13.96 3.50
C ALA A 68 -4.86 12.57 3.06
N ALA A 69 -5.62 12.51 1.96
CA ALA A 69 -6.12 11.26 1.41
C ALA A 69 -4.99 10.31 1.01
N GLY A 70 -3.96 10.81 0.33
CA GLY A 70 -2.82 9.98 -0.03
C GLY A 70 -2.01 9.51 1.18
N ALA A 71 -1.89 10.32 2.24
CA ALA A 71 -1.24 9.88 3.48
C ALA A 71 -2.03 8.74 4.16
N ALA A 72 -3.37 8.84 4.17
CA ALA A 72 -4.23 7.77 4.68
C ALA A 72 -4.11 6.49 3.84
N LEU A 73 -4.11 6.60 2.51
CA LEU A 73 -3.94 5.46 1.61
C LEU A 73 -2.56 4.80 1.75
N PHE A 74 -1.50 5.61 1.88
CA PHE A 74 -0.16 5.09 2.14
C PHE A 74 -0.14 4.25 3.42
N LYS A 75 -0.70 4.79 4.52
CA LYS A 75 -0.78 4.10 5.80
C LYS A 75 -1.53 2.77 5.67
N ALA A 76 -2.72 2.80 5.07
CA ALA A 76 -3.53 1.60 4.89
C ALA A 76 -2.82 0.53 4.04
N SER A 77 -2.18 0.90 2.94
CA SER A 77 -1.41 -0.04 2.12
C SER A 77 -0.18 -0.59 2.84
N ALA A 78 0.56 0.25 3.58
CA ALA A 78 1.72 -0.20 4.35
C ALA A 78 1.32 -1.19 5.47
N GLU A 79 0.28 -0.87 6.23
CA GLU A 79 -0.25 -1.76 7.28
C GLU A 79 -0.76 -3.08 6.71
N LEU A 80 -1.45 -3.05 5.55
CA LEU A 80 -1.93 -4.26 4.91
C LEU A 80 -0.78 -5.13 4.39
N ALA A 81 0.27 -4.52 3.82
CA ALA A 81 1.46 -5.24 3.39
C ALA A 81 2.15 -5.97 4.55
N GLU A 82 2.27 -5.31 5.71
CA GLU A 82 2.84 -5.91 6.92
C GLU A 82 2.00 -7.08 7.44
N LYS A 83 0.66 -6.92 7.49
CA LYS A 83 -0.27 -7.97 7.92
C LYS A 83 -0.19 -9.20 7.00
N LEU A 84 -0.11 -8.99 5.69
CA LEU A 84 0.02 -10.07 4.72
C LEU A 84 1.37 -10.79 4.84
N THR A 85 2.46 -10.05 5.00
CA THR A 85 3.80 -10.61 5.24
C THR A 85 3.81 -11.47 6.51
N THR A 86 3.20 -10.97 7.58
CA THR A 86 3.05 -11.71 8.84
C THR A 86 2.20 -12.97 8.66
N ALA A 87 1.10 -12.90 7.90
CA ALA A 87 0.26 -14.04 7.61
C ALA A 87 1.02 -15.12 6.82
N ALA A 88 1.74 -14.74 5.76
CA ALA A 88 2.56 -15.67 4.97
C ALA A 88 3.63 -16.36 5.84
N TYR A 89 4.31 -15.61 6.72
CA TYR A 89 5.27 -16.17 7.66
C TYR A 89 4.63 -17.21 8.60
N ASN A 90 3.47 -16.88 9.17
CA ASN A 90 2.76 -17.77 10.08
C ASN A 90 2.27 -19.06 9.38
N TYR A 91 1.77 -18.95 8.15
CA TYR A 91 1.38 -20.10 7.34
C TYR A 91 2.57 -21.00 7.05
N ASN A 92 3.68 -20.44 6.57
CA ASN A 92 4.90 -21.21 6.28
C ASN A 92 5.46 -21.90 7.54
N SER A 93 5.45 -21.21 8.68
CA SER A 93 5.89 -21.79 9.97
C SER A 93 5.01 -22.96 10.40
N THR A 94 3.69 -22.79 10.30
CA THR A 94 2.71 -23.82 10.67
C THR A 94 2.83 -25.05 9.76
N ASP A 95 2.93 -24.82 8.45
CA ASP A 95 3.10 -25.89 7.46
C ASP A 95 4.41 -26.67 7.69
N TYR A 96 5.51 -25.96 7.94
CA TYR A 96 6.80 -26.59 8.27
C TYR A 96 6.72 -27.45 9.55
N MET A 97 6.05 -26.98 10.60
CA MET A 97 5.86 -27.75 11.84
C MET A 97 4.97 -28.98 11.62
N ALA A 98 3.87 -28.83 10.87
CA ALA A 98 2.97 -29.92 10.55
C ALA A 98 3.66 -31.00 9.70
N GLY A 99 4.43 -30.61 8.68
CA GLY A 99 5.23 -31.51 7.85
C GLY A 99 6.21 -32.33 8.69
N LYS A 100 6.98 -31.70 9.58
CA LYS A 100 7.90 -32.42 10.47
C LYS A 100 7.20 -33.37 11.44
N MET A 101 5.97 -33.07 11.86
CA MET A 101 5.21 -33.98 12.72
C MET A 101 4.73 -35.21 11.94
N LEU A 102 4.32 -35.04 10.68
CA LEU A 102 3.93 -36.14 9.81
C LEU A 102 5.12 -37.05 9.48
N ASP A 103 6.29 -36.49 9.17
CA ASP A 103 7.52 -37.24 8.89
C ASP A 103 8.01 -38.06 10.09
N ARG A 104 7.64 -37.67 11.33
CA ARG A 104 7.98 -38.40 12.56
C ARG A 104 7.00 -39.54 12.88
N ASN A 105 5.80 -39.50 12.31
CA ASN A 105 4.72 -40.44 12.58
C ASN A 105 4.52 -41.46 11.44
N MET A 106 5.34 -41.39 10.39
CA MET A 106 5.49 -42.40 9.34
C MET A 106 6.82 -43.15 9.52
#